data_AF-A0A2R4G5L3-F1
#
_entry.id   AF-A0A2R4G5L3-F1
#
_cell.length_a   1.000
_cell.length_b   1.000
_cell.length_c   1.000
_cell.angle_alpha   90.00
_cell.angle_beta   90.00
_cell.angle_gamma   90.00
#
_symmetry.space_group_name_H-M   'P 1'
#
loop_
_entity.id
_entity.type
_entity.pdbx_description
1 polymer ?
#
loop_
_entity_poly.entity_id
_entity_poly.type
_entity_poly.pdbx_seq_one_letter_code
_entity_poly.pdbx_strand_id
1 'polypeptide(L)'
;MFTVGLEIEINGGHDHARIKRNPLIAGYCTDGSLYHREGLEYQTDILFSTDIDALAALVESIHCDGSEPERAGGHMHVRRTSRQTPSRWYWALKGLSDRQARQLNMRHTTGCRWCELRHDYYDGKDTAVNGAHCDTIELRTFGRWDETTAHRLTPAIEWAHHMWRYFESHDLYQLKTAGIMRESARSAYATPRTTPAMRLAVRKED
;
A
#
# COMPACT_ATOMS: atom_id res chain seq x y z
N MET A 1 -11.76 -4.19 14.42
CA MET A 1 -12.27 -4.05 13.04
C MET A 1 -11.15 -3.48 12.18
N PHE A 2 -10.97 -3.98 10.96
CA PHE A 2 -9.97 -3.46 10.03
C PHE A 2 -10.48 -2.17 9.38
N THR A 3 -9.62 -1.17 9.28
CA THR A 3 -9.84 0.05 8.48
C THR A 3 -8.55 0.39 7.76
N VAL A 4 -8.67 1.08 6.63
CA VAL A 4 -7.54 1.47 5.78
C VAL A 4 -7.69 2.92 5.32
N GLY A 5 -6.58 3.64 5.19
CA GLY A 5 -6.49 4.92 4.47
C GLY A 5 -5.42 4.84 3.39
N LEU A 6 -5.55 5.64 2.34
CA LEU A 6 -4.61 5.68 1.23
C LEU A 6 -4.11 7.11 1.01
N GLU A 7 -2.79 7.28 0.96
CA GLU A 7 -2.16 8.47 0.39
C GLU A 7 -1.91 8.18 -1.10
N ILE A 8 -2.60 8.92 -1.96
CA ILE A 8 -2.50 8.86 -3.41
C ILE A 8 -1.62 10.02 -3.86
N GLU A 9 -0.38 9.73 -4.21
CA GLU A 9 0.54 10.73 -4.76
C GLU A 9 0.50 10.73 -6.29
N ILE A 10 0.52 11.93 -6.89
CA ILE A 10 0.54 12.10 -8.34
C ILE A 10 1.59 13.16 -8.70
N ASN A 11 2.64 12.79 -9.44
CA ASN A 11 3.80 13.64 -9.76
C ASN A 11 3.63 14.48 -11.07
N GLY A 12 2.42 14.84 -11.47
CA GLY A 12 2.17 15.51 -12.75
C GLY A 12 0.80 16.18 -12.83
N GLY A 13 0.49 16.77 -13.99
CA GLY A 13 -0.84 17.33 -14.26
C GLY A 13 -1.93 16.26 -14.22
N HIS A 14 -3.05 16.56 -13.58
CA HIS A 14 -4.22 15.68 -13.45
C HIS A 14 -5.45 16.50 -13.03
N ASP A 15 -6.65 15.91 -13.09
CA ASP A 15 -7.89 16.60 -12.72
C ASP A 15 -8.03 16.75 -11.19
N HIS A 16 -7.39 17.79 -10.66
CA HIS A 16 -7.47 18.14 -9.24
C HIS A 16 -8.91 18.32 -8.77
N ALA A 17 -9.74 19.00 -9.56
CA ALA A 17 -11.08 19.40 -9.14
C ALA A 17 -11.99 18.18 -8.96
N ARG A 18 -11.86 17.19 -9.84
CA ARG A 18 -12.60 15.93 -9.74
C ARG A 18 -12.17 15.09 -8.55
N ILE A 19 -10.86 14.93 -8.32
CA ILE A 19 -10.35 14.14 -7.18
C ILE A 19 -10.74 14.82 -5.86
N LYS A 20 -10.56 16.14 -5.73
CA LYS A 20 -10.92 16.91 -4.52
C LYS A 20 -12.41 16.87 -4.17
N ARG A 21 -13.29 16.64 -5.14
CA ARG A 21 -14.74 16.50 -4.94
C ARG A 21 -15.18 15.06 -4.66
N ASN A 22 -14.29 14.09 -4.78
CA ASN A 22 -14.65 12.69 -4.52
C ASN A 22 -14.94 12.51 -3.02
N PRO A 23 -16.06 11.86 -2.64
CA PRO A 23 -16.46 11.71 -1.24
C PRO A 23 -15.49 10.88 -0.40
N LEU A 24 -14.58 10.11 -1.02
CA LEU A 24 -13.56 9.34 -0.31
C LEU A 24 -12.34 10.18 0.08
N ILE A 25 -12.20 11.41 -0.43
CA ILE A 25 -11.02 12.26 -0.20
C ILE A 25 -11.29 13.19 0.98
N ALA A 26 -10.47 13.05 2.03
CA ALA A 26 -10.56 13.83 3.26
C ALA A 26 -9.63 15.04 3.27
N GLY A 27 -8.54 15.00 2.49
CA GLY A 27 -7.56 16.08 2.44
C GLY A 27 -6.63 15.98 1.24
N TYR A 28 -5.88 17.05 1.01
CA TYR A 28 -4.88 17.10 -0.04
C TYR A 28 -3.84 18.18 0.28
N CYS A 29 -2.60 17.95 -0.13
CA CYS A 29 -1.51 18.88 0.08
C CYS A 29 -0.46 18.78 -1.03
N THR A 30 0.38 19.80 -1.15
CA THR A 30 1.60 19.70 -1.93
C THR A 30 2.62 18.89 -1.13
N ASP A 31 3.16 17.83 -1.71
CA ASP A 31 4.29 17.11 -1.12
C ASP A 31 5.60 17.51 -1.82
N GLY A 32 6.62 17.82 -1.04
CA GLY A 32 7.96 18.14 -1.52
C GLY A 32 8.70 16.95 -2.14
N SER A 33 8.20 15.72 -1.95
CA SER A 33 8.68 14.55 -2.71
C SER A 33 8.23 14.56 -4.17
N LEU A 34 7.17 15.32 -4.49
CA LEU A 34 6.66 15.51 -5.84
C LEU A 34 7.41 16.66 -6.51
N TYR A 35 8.15 16.32 -7.56
CA TYR A 35 9.05 17.23 -8.28
C TYR A 35 8.31 18.16 -9.23
N HIS A 36 7.02 17.90 -9.49
CA HIS A 36 6.18 18.68 -10.39
C HIS A 36 5.29 19.66 -9.63
N ARG A 37 5.21 20.92 -10.08
CA ARG A 37 4.39 21.97 -9.43
C ARG A 37 2.90 21.66 -9.39
N GLU A 38 2.43 20.88 -10.35
CA GLU A 38 1.03 20.44 -10.44
C GLU A 38 0.78 19.10 -9.75
N GLY A 39 1.83 18.50 -9.18
CA GLY A 39 1.71 17.28 -8.39
C GLY A 39 0.99 17.55 -7.08
N LEU A 40 0.25 16.57 -6.60
CA LEU A 40 -0.49 16.65 -5.36
C LEU A 40 -0.57 15.28 -4.69
N GLU A 41 -0.55 15.29 -3.37
CA GLU A 41 -0.90 14.15 -2.53
C GLU A 41 -2.35 14.31 -2.06
N TYR A 42 -3.12 13.23 -2.15
CA TYR A 42 -4.49 13.14 -1.67
C TYR A 42 -4.60 12.09 -0.57
N GLN A 43 -5.24 12.46 0.52
CA GLN A 43 -5.50 11.57 1.63
C GLN A 43 -6.97 11.16 1.62
N THR A 44 -7.22 9.85 1.64
CA THR A 44 -8.59 9.34 1.79
C THR A 44 -9.12 9.54 3.22
N ASP A 45 -10.43 9.43 3.40
CA ASP A 45 -11.02 9.20 4.72
C ASP A 45 -10.60 7.82 5.28
N ILE A 46 -11.03 7.50 6.50
CA ILE A 46 -10.92 6.16 7.07
C ILE A 46 -11.92 5.24 6.36
N LEU A 47 -11.40 4.31 5.57
CA LEU A 47 -12.20 3.42 4.73
C LEU A 47 -12.43 2.06 5.39
N PHE A 48 -13.59 1.49 5.07
CA PHE A 48 -14.02 0.14 5.44
C PHE A 48 -13.97 -0.78 4.22
N SER A 49 -14.21 -2.08 4.45
CA SER A 49 -14.27 -3.06 3.35
C SER A 49 -15.34 -2.74 2.31
N THR A 50 -16.39 -2.02 2.70
CA THR A 50 -17.48 -1.57 1.81
C THR A 50 -17.05 -0.50 0.81
N ASP A 51 -15.96 0.21 1.08
CA ASP A 51 -15.51 1.34 0.27
C ASP A 51 -14.46 0.93 -0.78
N ILE A 52 -13.97 -0.32 -0.73
CA ILE A 52 -12.86 -0.80 -1.58
C ILE A 52 -13.20 -0.70 -3.06
N ASP A 53 -14.44 -1.02 -3.46
CA ASP A 53 -14.86 -0.93 -4.87
C ASP A 53 -14.92 0.54 -5.33
N ALA A 54 -15.41 1.45 -4.50
CA ALA A 54 -15.43 2.88 -4.80
C ALA A 54 -14.02 3.48 -4.85
N LEU A 55 -13.12 3.04 -3.96
CA LEU A 55 -11.72 3.42 -3.97
C LEU A 55 -11.00 2.91 -5.22
N ALA A 56 -11.25 1.67 -5.62
CA ALA A 56 -10.68 1.10 -6.85
C ALA A 56 -11.14 1.89 -8.08
N ALA A 57 -12.42 2.24 -8.16
CA ALA A 57 -12.96 3.07 -9.24
C ALA A 57 -12.37 4.50 -9.23
N LEU A 58 -12.15 5.09 -8.06
CA LEU A 58 -11.44 6.36 -7.94
C LEU A 58 -10.02 6.24 -8.51
N VAL A 59 -9.23 5.27 -8.04
CA VAL A 59 -7.85 5.08 -8.50
C VAL A 59 -7.78 4.76 -10.00
N GLU A 60 -8.67 3.92 -10.51
CA GLU A 60 -8.75 3.58 -11.94
C GLU A 60 -9.04 4.80 -12.82
N SER A 61 -9.77 5.78 -12.31
CA SER A 61 -10.11 6.99 -13.06
C SER A 61 -9.01 8.06 -13.07
N ILE A 62 -7.91 7.86 -12.33
CA ILE A 62 -6.83 8.85 -12.24
C ILE A 62 -5.91 8.71 -13.45
N HIS A 63 -5.94 9.74 -14.31
CA HIS A 63 -5.05 9.92 -15.43
C HIS A 63 -4.01 10.98 -15.09
N CYS A 64 -2.73 10.70 -15.38
CA CYS A 64 -1.61 11.60 -15.10
C CYS A 64 -0.88 11.94 -16.41
N ASP A 65 -0.85 13.22 -16.76
CA ASP A 65 -0.24 13.72 -17.99
C ASP A 65 1.23 14.16 -17.78
N GLY A 66 1.90 13.63 -16.74
CA GLY A 66 3.27 13.99 -16.37
C GLY A 66 4.36 13.20 -17.11
N SER A 67 5.58 13.76 -17.18
CA SER A 67 6.74 13.11 -17.81
C SER A 67 7.48 12.12 -16.92
N GLU A 68 7.27 12.17 -15.59
CA GLU A 68 7.90 11.27 -14.61
C GLU A 68 6.88 10.73 -13.56
N PRO A 69 5.76 10.13 -13.99
CA PRO A 69 4.70 9.69 -13.08
C PRO A 69 5.17 8.60 -12.10
N GLU A 70 6.22 7.84 -12.43
CA GLU A 70 6.83 6.79 -11.59
C GLU A 70 7.56 7.30 -10.34
N ARG A 71 7.84 8.60 -10.27
CA ARG A 71 8.39 9.21 -9.05
C ARG A 71 7.37 9.29 -7.93
N ALA A 72 6.08 9.34 -8.25
CA ALA A 72 5.03 9.25 -7.24
C ALA A 72 5.06 7.88 -6.54
N GLY A 73 4.90 7.91 -5.22
CA GLY A 73 4.64 6.74 -4.40
C GLY A 73 3.18 6.60 -4.04
N GLY A 74 2.97 5.87 -2.97
CA GLY A 74 1.67 5.69 -2.38
C GLY A 74 1.84 5.05 -1.02
N HIS A 75 1.03 5.47 -0.06
CA HIS A 75 1.09 4.96 1.30
C HIS A 75 -0.24 4.35 1.68
N MET A 76 -0.20 3.25 2.42
CA MET A 76 -1.38 2.62 2.97
C MET A 76 -1.32 2.66 4.49
N HIS A 77 -2.32 3.28 5.10
CA HIS A 77 -2.46 3.37 6.54
C HIS A 77 -3.39 2.26 7.01
N VAL A 78 -2.86 1.26 7.69
CA VAL A 78 -3.67 0.19 8.27
C VAL A 78 -3.95 0.50 9.74
N ARG A 79 -5.16 0.21 10.21
CA ARG A 79 -5.53 0.44 11.61
C ARG A 79 -4.55 -0.21 12.57
N ARG A 80 -4.06 0.55 13.56
CA ARG A 80 -3.22 0.04 14.64
C ARG A 80 -4.06 -0.46 15.81
N THR A 81 -3.58 -1.52 16.42
CA THR A 81 -3.99 -2.01 17.74
C THR A 81 -2.71 -2.30 18.52
N SER A 82 -2.83 -2.75 19.77
CA SER A 82 -1.68 -3.25 20.53
C SER A 82 -0.98 -4.46 19.88
N ARG A 83 -1.66 -5.19 18.98
CA ARG A 83 -1.11 -6.35 18.26
C ARG A 83 -0.49 -6.00 16.89
N GLN A 84 -0.71 -4.78 16.41
CA GLN A 84 -0.14 -4.28 15.14
C GLN A 84 1.17 -3.55 15.42
N THR A 85 2.28 -4.28 15.46
CA THR A 85 3.61 -3.70 15.70
C THR A 85 4.35 -3.44 14.39
N PRO A 86 5.14 -2.35 14.27
CA PRO A 86 5.95 -2.09 13.07
C PRO A 86 6.87 -3.27 12.70
N SER A 87 7.45 -3.94 13.70
CA SER A 87 8.30 -5.13 13.45
C SER A 87 7.53 -6.27 12.80
N ARG A 88 6.27 -6.54 13.19
CA ARG A 88 5.44 -7.55 12.51
C ARG A 88 5.21 -7.20 11.04
N TRP A 89 4.91 -5.93 10.75
CA TRP A 89 4.73 -5.44 9.39
C TRP A 89 6.03 -5.46 8.56
N TYR A 90 7.18 -5.16 9.18
CA TYR A 90 8.47 -5.35 8.55
C TYR A 90 8.67 -6.80 8.11
N TRP A 91 8.41 -7.77 8.99
CA TRP A 91 8.57 -9.19 8.64
C TRP A 91 7.53 -9.65 7.62
N ALA A 92 6.35 -9.02 7.57
CA ALA A 92 5.38 -9.28 6.51
C ALA A 92 5.93 -8.82 5.14
N LEU A 93 6.43 -7.59 5.04
CA LEU A 93 7.03 -7.09 3.80
C LEU A 93 8.27 -7.91 3.42
N LYS A 94 9.15 -8.21 4.40
CA LYS A 94 10.37 -9.01 4.17
C LYS A 94 10.08 -10.41 3.64
N GLY A 95 8.90 -10.95 3.92
CA GLY A 95 8.47 -12.27 3.44
C GLY A 95 8.07 -12.30 1.97
N LEU A 96 7.82 -11.15 1.34
CA LEU A 96 7.43 -11.08 -0.07
C LEU A 96 8.65 -11.22 -0.97
N SER A 97 8.54 -12.05 -2.01
CA SER A 97 9.50 -12.02 -3.12
C SER A 97 9.30 -10.74 -3.95
N ASP A 98 10.30 -10.37 -4.74
CA ASP A 98 10.20 -9.22 -5.65
C ASP A 98 8.98 -9.31 -6.57
N ARG A 99 8.62 -10.53 -6.98
CA ARG A 99 7.46 -10.79 -7.81
C ARG A 99 6.16 -10.51 -7.07
N GLN A 100 6.03 -11.01 -5.84
CA GLN A 100 4.85 -10.78 -5.01
C GLN A 100 4.72 -9.30 -4.64
N ALA A 101 5.82 -8.65 -4.28
CA ALA A 101 5.85 -7.22 -4.01
C ALA A 101 5.33 -6.42 -5.23
N ARG A 102 5.84 -6.69 -6.44
CA ARG A 102 5.35 -6.03 -7.67
C ARG A 102 3.85 -6.26 -7.92
N GLN A 103 3.35 -7.47 -7.68
CA GLN A 103 1.91 -7.79 -7.85
C GLN A 103 1.01 -7.00 -6.90
N LEU A 104 1.51 -6.64 -5.72
CA LEU A 104 0.82 -5.80 -4.75
C LEU A 104 1.16 -4.31 -4.90
N ASN A 105 1.78 -3.91 -6.02
CA ASN A 105 2.26 -2.55 -6.29
C ASN A 105 3.31 -2.03 -5.30
N MET A 106 4.07 -2.90 -4.65
CA MET A 106 5.10 -2.55 -3.67
C MET A 106 6.49 -2.44 -4.30
N ARG A 107 7.30 -1.51 -3.78
CA ARG A 107 8.62 -1.12 -4.32
C ARG A 107 9.77 -1.30 -3.32
N HIS A 108 9.52 -1.79 -2.10
CA HIS A 108 10.57 -1.94 -1.09
C HIS A 108 11.69 -2.91 -1.48
N THR A 109 11.48 -3.74 -2.50
CA THR A 109 12.50 -4.67 -3.03
C THR A 109 13.36 -4.06 -4.15
N THR A 110 13.07 -2.84 -4.61
CA THR A 110 13.76 -2.24 -5.78
C THR A 110 14.99 -1.40 -5.42
N GLY A 111 15.31 -1.26 -4.13
CA GLY A 111 16.39 -0.37 -3.67
C GLY A 111 16.02 1.12 -3.72
N CYS A 112 14.74 1.46 -3.87
CA CYS A 112 14.26 2.83 -3.78
C CYS A 112 14.48 3.39 -2.36
N ARG A 113 15.27 4.48 -2.24
CA ARG A 113 15.63 5.09 -0.95
C ARG A 113 14.42 5.52 -0.11
N TRP A 114 13.32 5.92 -0.76
CA TRP A 114 12.13 6.45 -0.10
C TRP A 114 11.31 5.37 0.60
N CYS A 115 11.46 4.12 0.19
CA CYS A 115 10.73 2.99 0.75
C CYS A 115 11.68 1.85 1.15
N GLU A 116 12.84 2.20 1.70
CA GLU A 116 13.81 1.20 2.11
C GLU A 116 13.26 0.35 3.27
N LEU A 117 13.34 -0.96 3.14
CA LEU A 117 12.89 -1.88 4.18
C LEU A 117 14.01 -2.13 5.19
N ARG A 118 13.99 -1.39 6.30
CA ARG A 118 14.96 -1.49 7.39
C ARG A 118 14.32 -2.03 8.67
N HIS A 119 15.01 -2.93 9.36
CA HIS A 119 14.59 -3.41 10.68
C HIS A 119 14.97 -2.37 11.75
N ASP A 120 14.16 -2.23 12.80
CA ASP A 120 14.35 -1.28 13.90
C ASP A 120 14.43 0.21 13.49
N TYR A 121 13.97 0.52 12.27
CA TYR A 121 13.87 1.89 11.75
C TYR A 121 12.44 2.13 11.24
N TYR A 122 11.57 2.52 12.16
CA TYR A 122 10.12 2.58 11.95
C TYR A 122 9.56 4.00 12.04
N ASP A 123 10.40 4.99 11.78
CA ASP A 123 10.08 6.40 11.82
C ASP A 123 10.72 7.15 10.66
N GLY A 124 10.15 8.31 10.34
CA GLY A 124 10.63 9.18 9.28
C GLY A 124 10.05 8.88 7.89
N LYS A 125 10.52 9.65 6.91
CA LYS A 125 9.97 9.68 5.55
C LYS A 125 10.49 8.56 4.64
N ASP A 126 11.67 8.02 4.98
CA ASP A 126 12.45 7.13 4.12
C ASP A 126 12.45 5.69 4.66
N THR A 127 11.28 5.17 5.02
CA THR A 127 11.11 3.81 5.54
C THR A 127 9.88 3.14 4.95
N ALA A 128 9.97 1.86 4.60
CA ALA A 128 8.84 1.09 4.09
C ALA A 128 7.72 0.88 5.12
N VAL A 129 8.04 0.92 6.43
CA VAL A 129 7.09 0.73 7.53
C VAL A 129 7.28 1.85 8.53
N ASN A 130 6.28 2.71 8.67
CA ASN A 130 6.27 3.82 9.61
C ASN A 130 5.24 3.56 10.73
N GLY A 131 5.73 3.57 11.96
CA GLY A 131 4.97 3.38 13.19
C GLY A 131 4.83 4.65 14.03
N ALA A 132 5.16 5.82 13.49
CA ALA A 132 5.07 7.10 14.19
C ALA A 132 3.62 7.53 14.47
N HIS A 133 2.66 7.06 13.67
CA HIS A 133 1.24 7.35 13.87
C HIS A 133 0.66 6.52 15.03
N CYS A 134 -0.11 7.16 15.90
CA CYS A 134 -0.70 6.52 17.08
C CYS A 134 -1.75 5.48 16.71
N ASP A 135 -2.57 5.76 15.68
CA ASP A 135 -3.74 4.96 15.33
C ASP A 135 -3.56 4.10 14.08
N THR A 136 -2.43 4.23 13.38
CA THR A 136 -2.15 3.49 12.15
C THR A 136 -0.72 2.97 12.10
N ILE A 137 -0.50 1.87 11.37
CA ILE A 137 0.79 1.55 10.78
C ILE A 137 0.74 2.01 9.33
N GLU A 138 1.71 2.80 8.92
CA GLU A 138 1.81 3.31 7.57
C GLU A 138 2.80 2.45 6.77
N LEU A 139 2.35 1.93 5.64
CA LEU A 139 3.15 1.16 4.70
C LEU A 139 3.52 2.08 3.54
N ARG A 140 4.73 2.63 3.55
CA ARG A 140 5.23 3.59 2.54
C ARG A 140 5.90 2.90 1.35
N THR A 141 5.43 1.71 1.00
CA THR A 141 6.11 0.87 0.03
C THR A 141 5.53 0.95 -1.38
N PHE A 142 4.34 1.52 -1.53
CA PHE A 142 3.65 1.40 -2.81
C PHE A 142 4.25 2.31 -3.88
N GLY A 143 4.07 1.89 -5.13
CA GLY A 143 4.12 2.80 -6.27
C GLY A 143 2.90 3.71 -6.28
N ARG A 144 2.87 4.59 -7.27
CA ARG A 144 1.70 5.42 -7.56
C ARG A 144 0.41 4.60 -7.63
N TRP A 145 -0.69 5.24 -7.29
CA TRP A 145 -2.05 4.72 -7.42
C TRP A 145 -2.78 5.51 -8.51
N ASP A 146 -2.92 4.90 -9.68
CA ASP A 146 -3.55 5.46 -10.87
C ASP A 146 -4.17 4.36 -11.76
N GLU A 147 -4.68 4.72 -12.94
CA GLU A 147 -5.26 3.79 -13.91
C GLU A 147 -4.34 2.59 -14.22
N THR A 148 -3.02 2.81 -14.27
CA THR A 148 -2.03 1.80 -14.66
C THR A 148 -1.79 0.75 -13.57
N THR A 149 -2.12 1.09 -12.32
CA THR A 149 -1.85 0.30 -11.11
C THR A 149 -3.11 -0.08 -10.34
N ALA A 150 -4.28 0.45 -10.71
CA ALA A 150 -5.57 0.24 -10.03
C ALA A 150 -5.92 -1.24 -9.83
N HIS A 151 -5.63 -2.09 -10.81
CA HIS A 151 -5.87 -3.54 -10.74
C HIS A 151 -5.13 -4.25 -9.59
N ARG A 152 -4.10 -3.62 -9.01
CA ARG A 152 -3.31 -4.14 -7.88
C ARG A 152 -3.81 -3.64 -6.53
N LEU A 153 -4.67 -2.62 -6.48
CA LEU A 153 -5.11 -1.99 -5.24
C LEU A 153 -5.94 -2.93 -4.38
N THR A 154 -6.96 -3.57 -4.96
CA THR A 154 -7.79 -4.52 -4.21
C THR A 154 -6.95 -5.69 -3.67
N PRO A 155 -6.11 -6.37 -4.47
CA PRO A 155 -5.17 -7.37 -3.93
C PRO A 155 -4.26 -6.84 -2.80
N ALA A 156 -3.74 -5.62 -2.91
CA ALA A 156 -2.91 -5.02 -1.86
C ALA A 156 -3.68 -4.84 -0.54
N ILE A 157 -4.92 -4.33 -0.62
CA ILE A 157 -5.78 -4.14 0.56
C ILE A 157 -6.20 -5.49 1.16
N GLU A 158 -6.53 -6.48 0.33
CA GLU A 158 -6.89 -7.82 0.79
C GLU A 158 -5.70 -8.52 1.49
N TRP A 159 -4.49 -8.39 0.95
CA TRP A 159 -3.27 -8.87 1.61
C TRP A 159 -3.04 -8.16 2.96
N ALA A 160 -3.18 -6.84 2.99
CA ALA A 160 -3.02 -6.05 4.21
C ALA A 160 -4.07 -6.44 5.26
N HIS A 161 -5.33 -6.59 4.86
CA HIS A 161 -6.41 -7.04 5.75
C HIS A 161 -6.13 -8.45 6.29
N HIS A 162 -5.66 -9.37 5.44
CA HIS A 162 -5.29 -10.72 5.88
C HIS A 162 -4.17 -10.70 6.92
N MET A 163 -3.08 -9.97 6.66
CA MET A 163 -1.97 -9.86 7.60
C MET A 163 -2.38 -9.15 8.90
N TRP A 164 -3.21 -8.12 8.80
CA TRP A 164 -3.79 -7.46 9.96
C TRP A 164 -4.56 -8.46 10.83
N ARG A 165 -5.45 -9.27 10.24
CA ARG A 165 -6.19 -10.32 10.95
C ARG A 165 -5.27 -11.38 11.54
N TYR A 166 -4.25 -11.79 10.82
CA TYR A 166 -3.25 -12.76 11.30
C TYR A 166 -2.53 -12.23 12.54
N PHE A 167 -2.16 -10.95 12.56
CA PHE A 167 -1.55 -10.32 13.73
C PHE A 167 -2.55 -10.14 14.88
N GLU A 168 -3.79 -9.79 14.58
CA GLU A 168 -4.84 -9.70 15.59
C GLU A 168 -5.13 -11.04 16.24
N SER A 169 -5.01 -12.16 15.53
CA SER A 169 -5.31 -13.49 16.10
C SER A 169 -4.18 -14.07 16.97
N HIS A 170 -3.05 -13.37 17.12
CA HIS A 170 -1.90 -13.86 17.88
C HIS A 170 -1.39 -12.81 18.86
N ASP A 171 -1.22 -13.22 20.11
CA ASP A 171 -0.63 -12.36 21.13
C ASP A 171 0.80 -11.97 20.79
N LEU A 172 1.23 -10.85 21.38
CA LEU A 172 2.61 -10.40 21.25
C LEU A 172 3.58 -11.53 21.61
N TYR A 173 4.71 -11.58 20.90
CA TYR A 173 5.78 -12.58 21.07
C TYR A 173 5.46 -14.04 20.71
N GLN A 174 4.22 -14.40 20.36
CA GLN A 174 3.88 -15.76 19.91
C GLN A 174 4.33 -16.05 18.48
N LEU A 175 4.26 -15.05 17.60
CA LEU A 175 4.64 -15.21 16.19
C LEU A 175 6.16 -15.19 16.03
N LYS A 176 6.70 -16.24 15.41
CA LYS A 176 8.08 -16.26 14.92
C LYS A 176 8.17 -15.51 13.61
N THR A 177 9.28 -14.81 13.39
CA THR A 177 9.55 -14.01 12.18
C THR A 177 9.38 -14.84 10.90
N ALA A 178 9.94 -16.05 10.84
CA ALA A 178 9.78 -16.98 9.72
C ALA A 178 8.31 -17.40 9.47
N GLY A 179 7.49 -17.44 10.53
CA GLY A 179 6.05 -17.71 10.41
C GLY A 179 5.31 -16.55 9.76
N ILE A 180 5.62 -15.31 10.17
CA ILE A 180 5.06 -14.09 9.56
C ILE A 180 5.43 -14.01 8.08
N MET A 181 6.70 -14.22 7.75
CA MET A 181 7.19 -14.16 6.38
C MET A 181 6.47 -15.18 5.48
N ARG A 182 6.36 -16.44 5.95
CA ARG A 182 5.68 -17.51 5.21
C ARG A 182 4.19 -17.21 5.01
N GLU A 183 3.52 -16.68 6.03
CA GLU A 183 2.11 -16.32 5.94
C GLU A 183 1.86 -15.17 4.96
N SER A 184 2.73 -14.16 4.99
CA SER A 184 2.71 -13.04 4.05
C SER A 184 2.88 -13.51 2.60
N ALA A 185 3.90 -14.34 2.35
CA ALA A 185 4.12 -14.92 1.03
C ALA A 185 2.94 -15.77 0.55
N ARG A 186 2.35 -16.58 1.43
CA ARG A 186 1.19 -17.42 1.10
C ARG A 186 -0.03 -16.58 0.73
N SER A 187 -0.33 -15.56 1.53
CA SER A 187 -1.54 -14.74 1.38
C SER A 187 -1.49 -13.83 0.15
N ALA A 188 -0.30 -13.40 -0.28
CA ALA A 188 -0.13 -12.59 -1.49
C ALA A 188 -0.70 -13.26 -2.77
N TYR A 189 -0.72 -14.60 -2.84
CA TYR A 189 -1.30 -15.34 -3.96
C TYR A 189 -2.76 -15.79 -3.74
N ALA A 190 -3.25 -15.73 -2.50
CA ALA A 190 -4.56 -16.24 -2.12
C ALA A 190 -5.67 -15.17 -2.18
N THR A 191 -5.34 -13.95 -2.63
CA THR A 191 -6.27 -12.82 -2.69
C THR A 191 -7.47 -13.15 -3.60
N PRO A 192 -8.72 -13.10 -3.07
CA PRO A 192 -9.94 -13.56 -3.71
C PRO A 192 -10.16 -13.11 -5.16
N ARG A 193 -9.67 -11.93 -5.53
CA ARG A 193 -9.84 -11.36 -6.87
C ARG A 193 -8.68 -11.61 -7.84
N THR A 194 -7.72 -12.47 -7.50
CA THR A 194 -6.79 -13.01 -8.51
C THR A 194 -7.55 -13.87 -9.51
N THR A 195 -7.82 -13.32 -10.69
CA THR A 195 -8.50 -14.08 -11.76
C THR A 195 -7.65 -15.30 -12.16
N PRO A 196 -8.26 -16.39 -12.66
CA PRO A 196 -7.51 -17.51 -13.21
C PRO A 196 -6.49 -17.07 -14.27
N ALA A 197 -6.79 -16.03 -15.06
CA ALA A 197 -5.88 -15.43 -16.03
C ALA A 197 -4.65 -14.79 -15.37
N MET A 198 -4.82 -14.09 -14.24
CA MET A 198 -3.69 -13.59 -13.45
C MET A 198 -2.86 -14.75 -12.88
N ARG A 199 -3.50 -15.81 -12.35
CA ARG A 199 -2.79 -17.00 -11.86
C ARG A 199 -2.07 -17.78 -12.97
N LEU A 200 -2.59 -17.76 -14.20
CA LEU A 200 -1.99 -18.39 -15.38
C LEU A 200 -0.86 -17.54 -15.99
N ALA A 201 -1.00 -16.22 -16.04
CA ALA A 201 0.10 -15.31 -16.36
C ALA A 201 1.25 -15.50 -15.35
N VAL A 202 0.90 -15.73 -14.09
CA VAL A 202 1.87 -16.07 -13.04
C VAL A 202 2.64 -17.37 -13.33
N ARG A 203 2.08 -18.35 -14.04
CA ARG A 203 2.79 -19.59 -14.37
C ARG A 203 3.63 -19.52 -15.65
N LYS A 204 3.51 -18.45 -16.45
CA LYS A 204 4.16 -18.31 -17.75
C LYS A 204 5.43 -17.45 -17.74
N GLU A 205 5.72 -16.78 -16.63
CA GLU A 205 6.94 -15.98 -16.45
C GLU A 205 8.04 -16.75 -15.68
N ASP A 206 7.84 -18.05 -15.44
CA ASP A 206 8.83 -19.01 -14.94
C ASP A 206 9.37 -19.84 -16.13
#